data_AF-A0A1H8S2T1-F1
#
_entry.id   AF-A0A1H8S2T1-F1
#
_cell.length_a   1.000
_cell.length_b   1.000
_cell.length_c   1.000
_cell.angle_alpha   90.00
_cell.angle_beta   90.00
_cell.angle_gamma   90.00
#
_symmetry.space_group_name_H-M   'P 1'
#
loop_
_entity.id
_entity.type
_entity.pdbx_description
1 polymer ?
#
loop_
_entity_poly.entity_id
_entity_poly.type
_entity_poly.pdbx_seq_one_letter_code
_entity_poly.pdbx_strand_id
1 'polypeptide(L)' 'MLNDSDIAGTRHARAFVGGVLAGIFGMTDLYVSGGAEHQGPPGGGPVAIIVEKEI' A
#
# COMPACT_ATOMS: atom_id res chain seq x y z
N MET A 1 -14.45 -4.82 0.28
CA MET A 1 -13.24 -5.68 0.40
C MET A 1 -13.53 -6.97 1.14
N LEU A 2 -13.89 -6.94 2.43
CA LEU A 2 -13.95 -8.18 3.24
C LEU A 2 -15.09 -9.14 2.89
N ASN A 3 -16.17 -8.64 2.28
CA ASN A 3 -17.33 -9.45 1.87
C ASN A 3 -17.38 -9.63 0.34
N ASP A 4 -16.29 -9.32 -0.36
CA ASP A 4 -16.19 -9.52 -1.80
C ASP A 4 -15.69 -10.95 -2.06
N SER A 5 -16.54 -11.81 -2.63
CA SER A 5 -16.21 -13.19 -2.92
C SER A 5 -15.36 -13.37 -4.18
N ASP A 6 -15.29 -12.35 -5.02
CA ASP A 6 -14.71 -12.43 -6.36
C ASP A 6 -13.28 -11.89 -6.36
N ILE A 7 -13.04 -10.81 -5.61
CA ILE A 7 -11.74 -10.18 -5.48
C ILE A 7 -11.27 -10.23 -4.02
N ALA A 8 -10.22 -11.01 -3.78
CA ALA A 8 -9.62 -11.13 -2.46
C ALA A 8 -9.28 -9.75 -1.84
N GLY A 9 -9.60 -9.56 -0.56
CA GLY A 9 -9.46 -8.27 0.13
C GLY A 9 -8.07 -7.62 0.01
N THR A 10 -6.99 -8.41 -0.01
CA THR A 10 -5.63 -7.89 -0.20
C THR A 10 -5.38 -7.31 -1.58
N ARG A 11 -6.10 -7.76 -2.63
CA ARG A 11 -6.01 -7.17 -3.98
C ARG A 11 -6.61 -5.77 -4.01
N HIS A 12 -7.77 -5.56 -3.38
CA HIS A 12 -8.34 -4.23 -3.21
C HIS A 12 -7.42 -3.30 -2.41
N ALA A 13 -6.92 -3.79 -1.26
CA ALA A 13 -6.05 -3.00 -0.39
C ALA A 13 -4.79 -2.53 -1.13
N ARG A 14 -4.11 -3.43 -1.87
CA ARG A 14 -2.93 -3.06 -2.67
C ARG A 14 -3.26 -2.05 -3.77
N ALA A 15 -4.35 -2.24 -4.51
CA ALA A 15 -4.73 -1.33 -5.59
C ALA A 15 -5.08 0.07 -5.04
N PHE A 16 -5.84 0.15 -3.95
CA PHE A 16 -6.20 1.40 -3.31
C PHE A 16 -4.98 2.14 -2.75
N VAL A 17 -4.16 1.46 -1.93
CA VAL A 17 -2.95 2.06 -1.33
C VAL A 17 -1.94 2.44 -2.41
N GLY A 18 -1.73 1.59 -3.42
CA GLY A 18 -0.86 1.89 -4.56
C GLY A 18 -1.31 3.12 -5.33
N GLY A 19 -2.61 3.30 -5.57
CA GLY A 19 -3.15 4.50 -6.20
C GLY A 19 -2.95 5.78 -5.36
N VAL A 20 -3.17 5.70 -4.05
CA VAL A 20 -2.94 6.84 -3.12
C VAL A 20 -1.46 7.24 -3.12
N LEU A 21 -0.55 6.28 -2.96
CA LEU A 21 0.89 6.56 -2.95
C LEU A 21 1.37 7.07 -4.31
N ALA A 22 0.89 6.49 -5.42
CA ALA A 22 1.25 6.95 -6.76
C ALA A 22 0.76 8.39 -7.01
N GLY A 23 -0.41 8.76 -6.50
CA GLY A 23 -0.91 10.14 -6.57
C GLY A 23 -0.06 11.14 -5.79
N ILE A 24 0.59 10.71 -4.71
CA ILE A 24 1.50 11.54 -3.90
C ILE A 24 2.88 11.65 -4.55
N PHE A 25 3.46 10.53 -5.00
CA PHE A 25 4.82 10.48 -5.53
C PHE A 25 4.91 10.80 -7.03
N GLY A 26 3.79 10.80 -7.77
CA GLY A 26 3.76 11.03 -9.20
C GLY A 26 4.33 9.89 -10.05
N MET A 27 4.49 8.71 -9.45
CA MET A 27 5.11 7.53 -10.08
C MET A 27 4.42 6.24 -9.62
N THR A 28 4.49 5.18 -10.43
CA THR A 28 3.78 3.90 -10.17
C THR A 28 4.70 2.74 -9.88
N ASP A 29 6.01 2.91 -10.03
CA ASP A 29 7.08 1.99 -9.68
C ASP A 29 7.32 1.95 -8.16
N LEU A 30 6.24 1.65 -7.43
CA LEU A 30 6.20 1.57 -5.97
C LEU A 30 5.98 0.13 -5.51
N TYR A 31 6.65 -0.28 -4.43
CA TYR A 31 6.38 -1.56 -3.79
C TYR A 31 5.25 -1.43 -2.76
N VAL A 32 4.12 -2.09 -3.03
CA VAL A 32 2.96 -2.13 -2.11
C VAL A 32 2.56 -3.57 -1.83
N SER A 33 2.84 -4.02 -0.61
CA SER A 33 2.40 -5.32 -0.09
C SER A 33 1.04 -5.21 0.60
N GLY A 34 0.28 -6.30 0.63
CA GLY A 34 -0.99 -6.39 1.36
C GLY A 34 -1.00 -7.61 2.28
N GLY A 35 -1.88 -7.62 3.28
CA GLY A 35 -1.80 -8.59 4.39
C GLY A 35 -0.87 -8.05 5.47
N ALA A 36 -1.38 -7.10 6.25
CA ALA A 36 -0.62 -6.33 7.23
C ALA A 36 -0.90 -6.79 8.67
N GLU A 37 -1.17 -8.08 8.86
CA GLU A 37 -1.38 -8.65 10.19
C GLU A 37 -0.17 -8.33 11.08
N HIS A 38 -0.44 -7.68 12.22
CA HIS A 38 0.57 -7.23 13.19
C HIS A 38 1.63 -6.26 12.65
N GLN A 39 1.40 -5.67 11.48
CA GLN A 39 2.31 -4.71 10.84
C GLN A 39 1.66 -3.32 10.88
N GLY A 40 1.57 -2.71 12.06
CA GLY A 40 0.87 -1.44 12.27
C GLY A 40 -0.56 -1.60 12.84
N PRO A 41 -1.37 -0.53 12.85
CA PRO A 41 -2.74 -0.59 13.37
C PRO A 41 -3.68 -1.36 12.42
N PRO A 42 -4.82 -1.90 12.90
CA PRO A 42 -5.81 -2.53 12.04
C PRO A 42 -6.26 -1.63 10.89
N GLY A 43 -6.18 -2.12 9.66
CA GLY A 43 -6.49 -1.36 8.43
C GLY A 43 -5.35 -0.48 7.91
N GLY A 44 -4.22 -0.40 8.61
CA GLY A 44 -3.02 0.33 8.21
C GLY A 44 -1.84 -0.56 7.82
N GLY A 45 -0.66 0.05 7.75
CA GLY A 45 0.61 -0.60 7.43
C GLY A 45 1.79 0.36 7.61
N PRO A 46 3.01 -0.12 7.86
CA PRO A 46 4.21 0.72 7.81
C PRO A 46 4.48 1.18 6.37
N VAL A 47 5.11 2.35 6.23
CA VAL A 47 5.66 2.86 4.97
C VAL A 47 7.12 3.23 5.21
N ALA A 48 8.00 2.78 4.33
CA ALA A 48 9.42 3.11 4.35
C ALA A 48 9.82 3.74 3.02
N ILE A 49 10.70 4.73 3.05
CA ILE A 49 11.18 5.46 1.87
C ILE A 49 12.70 5.49 1.95
N ILE A 50 13.36 5.14 0.84
CA ILE A 50 14.80 5.29 0.66
C ILE A 50 14.97 6.43 -0.36
N VAL A 51 15.73 7.47 0.02
CA VAL A 51 15.97 8.64 -0.82
C VAL A 51 17.46 8.96 -0.88
N GLU A 52 17.88 9.60 -1.97
CA GLU A 52 19.21 10.21 -2.02
C GLU A 52 19.28 11.39 -1.04
N LYS A 53 20.45 11.59 -0.43
CA LYS A 53 20.70 12.73 0.45
C LYS A 53 20.92 13.98 -0.41
N GLU A 54 20.16 15.04 -0.16
CA GLU A 54 20.46 16.35 -0.74
C GLU A 54 21.79 16.90 -0.17
N ILE A 55 22.64 17.43 -1.05
CA ILE A 55 23.96 18.01 -0.73
C ILE A 55 23.80 19.51 -0.50
#